data_AF-A0A2V5L2U7-F1
#
_entry.id   AF-A0A2V5L2U7-F1
#
_cell.length_a   1.000
_cell.length_b   1.000
_cell.length_c   1.000
_cell.angle_alpha   90.00
_cell.angle_beta   90.00
_cell.angle_gamma   90.00
#
_symmetry.space_group_name_H-M   'P 1'
#
loop_
_entity.id
_entity.type
_entity.pdbx_description
1 polymer ?
#
loop_
_entity_poly.entity_id
_entity_poly.type
_entity_poly.pdbx_seq_one_letter_code
_entity_poly.pdbx_strand_id
1 'polypeptide(L)'
;MDFGTAILIIALVIIAVVLGVGITLAVLISRGVLGLVNKSKPKYELAKRNALKVRAQSTGGPVGDIMKQRIRLQESLDATQRSLAVAQSTRQYTGNLESIFRTLQQAGTVLEHQLLVAQKEPDPAVQEVYAKTLGGQVEQVTQTSAGVRNALAAAAAPMTDVDVKDLTRTLEIEATMLKNWSATYTDLGDD
;
A
#
# COMPACT_ATOMS: atom_id res chain seq x y z
N MET A 1 12.65 -25.29 -4.08
CA MET A 1 12.54 -23.90 -3.59
C MET A 1 11.11 -23.71 -3.16
N ASP A 2 10.86 -23.38 -1.89
CA ASP A 2 9.50 -23.19 -1.41
C ASP A 2 8.87 -21.99 -2.11
N PHE A 3 7.58 -22.10 -2.43
CA PHE A 3 6.84 -21.08 -3.19
C PHE A 3 6.92 -19.70 -2.51
N GLY A 4 6.99 -19.69 -1.17
CA GLY A 4 7.18 -18.49 -0.36
C GLY A 4 8.55 -17.84 -0.52
N THR A 5 9.62 -18.62 -0.67
CA THR A 5 10.96 -18.08 -0.89
C THR A 5 11.12 -17.49 -2.29
N ALA A 6 10.48 -18.08 -3.30
CA ALA A 6 10.48 -17.54 -4.66
C ALA A 6 9.80 -16.16 -4.74
N ILE A 7 8.65 -16.00 -4.08
CA ILE A 7 7.92 -14.73 -4.05
C ILE A 7 8.72 -13.64 -3.31
N LEU A 8 9.37 -13.99 -2.20
CA LEU A 8 10.16 -13.06 -1.41
C LEU A 8 11.41 -12.57 -2.17
N ILE A 9 12.10 -13.48 -2.87
CA ILE A 9 13.27 -13.16 -3.69
C ILE A 9 12.87 -12.25 -4.87
N ILE A 10 11.75 -12.54 -5.54
CA ILE A 10 11.25 -11.71 -6.65
C ILE A 10 10.87 -10.30 -6.16
N ALA A 11 10.20 -10.20 -5.01
CA ALA A 11 9.85 -8.90 -4.42
C ALA A 11 11.10 -8.07 -4.06
N LEU A 12 12.14 -8.71 -3.52
CA LEU A 12 13.38 -8.04 -3.12
C LEU A 12 14.18 -7.55 -4.34
N VAL A 13 14.22 -8.35 -5.42
CA VAL A 13 14.86 -7.96 -6.69
C VAL A 13 14.13 -6.78 -7.34
N ILE A 14 12.80 -6.76 -7.31
CA ILE A 14 11.99 -5.65 -7.84
C ILE A 14 12.25 -4.36 -7.06
N ILE A 15 12.28 -4.43 -5.73
CA ILE A 15 12.59 -3.27 -4.88
C ILE A 15 14.00 -2.74 -5.16
N ALA A 16 14.99 -3.64 -5.33
CA ALA A 16 16.35 -3.25 -5.66
C ALA A 16 16.45 -2.57 -7.06
N VAL A 17 15.68 -3.04 -8.04
CA VAL A 17 15.63 -2.43 -9.39
C VAL A 17 14.94 -1.07 -9.37
N VAL A 18 13.85 -0.92 -8.61
CA VAL A 18 13.13 0.36 -8.45
C VAL A 18 13.99 1.40 -7.74
N LEU A 19 14.75 0.99 -6.71
CA LEU A 19 15.72 1.86 -6.02
C LEU A 19 16.92 2.21 -6.91
N GLY A 20 17.39 1.27 -7.75
CA GLY A 20 18.51 1.47 -8.67
C GLY A 20 18.22 2.46 -9.80
N VAL A 21 16.99 2.49 -10.32
CA VAL A 21 16.59 3.39 -11.43
C VAL A 21 16.21 4.79 -10.92
N GLY A 22 15.70 4.91 -9.69
CA GLY A 22 15.29 6.20 -9.09
C GLY A 22 16.46 7.14 -8.79
N ILE A 23 17.64 6.60 -8.47
CA ILE A 23 18.83 7.40 -8.13
C ILE A 23 19.52 7.94 -9.40
N THR A 24 19.47 7.22 -10.52
CA THR A 24 20.17 7.65 -11.75
C THR A 24 19.48 8.80 -12.47
N LEU A 25 18.15 8.92 -12.39
CA LEU A 25 17.40 9.99 -13.08
C LEU A 25 17.28 11.29 -12.24
N ALA A 26 17.20 11.20 -10.92
CA ALA A 26 17.15 12.39 -10.07
C ALA A 26 18.48 13.17 -10.08
N VAL A 27 19.62 12.48 -10.14
CA VAL A 27 20.95 13.11 -10.16
C VAL A 27 21.24 13.79 -11.51
N LEU A 28 20.65 13.31 -12.61
CA LEU A 28 20.86 13.91 -13.94
C LEU A 28 20.04 15.20 -14.15
N ILE A 29 18.86 15.32 -13.53
CA ILE A 29 18.01 16.52 -13.66
C ILE A 29 18.47 17.62 -12.69
N SER A 30 18.96 17.27 -11.49
CA SER A 30 19.46 18.26 -10.53
C SER A 30 20.79 18.93 -10.94
N ARG A 31 21.54 18.39 -11.91
CA ARG A 31 22.76 19.03 -12.44
C ARG A 31 22.51 19.98 -13.62
N GLY A 32 21.28 20.12 -14.12
CA GLY A 32 20.96 20.90 -15.32
C GLY A 32 20.55 22.37 -15.11
N VAL A 33 20.45 22.87 -13.86
CA VAL A 33 19.81 24.18 -13.60
C VAL A 33 20.79 25.28 -13.14
N LEU A 34 22.11 25.06 -13.18
CA LEU A 34 23.08 26.12 -12.87
C LEU A 34 24.14 26.27 -13.96
N GLY A 35 23.79 27.06 -14.98
CA GLY A 35 24.80 27.66 -15.87
C GLY A 35 24.32 27.92 -17.29
N LEU A 36 23.56 29.00 -17.50
CA LEU A 36 24.03 30.19 -18.22
C LEU A 36 22.84 31.09 -18.56
N VAL A 37 22.82 32.25 -17.93
CA VAL A 37 22.26 33.45 -18.54
C VAL A 37 23.11 33.78 -19.76
N ASN A 38 22.52 33.84 -20.95
CA ASN A 38 22.94 34.86 -21.90
C ASN A 38 21.77 35.35 -22.77
N LYS A 39 21.65 36.68 -22.75
CA LYS A 39 20.68 37.53 -23.43
C LYS A 39 20.71 37.37 -24.95
N SER A 40 19.53 37.35 -25.59
CA SER A 40 19.18 38.31 -26.66
C SER A 40 17.67 38.34 -26.95
N LYS A 41 17.18 39.55 -27.27
CA LYS A 41 15.81 40.12 -27.19
C LYS A 41 14.82 39.70 -28.34
N PRO A 42 13.72 40.44 -28.65
CA PRO A 42 12.32 40.13 -28.29
C PRO A 42 11.36 40.02 -29.51
N LYS A 43 10.34 39.15 -29.50
CA LYS A 43 9.16 39.33 -30.37
C LYS A 43 7.86 38.93 -29.67
N TYR A 44 7.10 39.96 -29.32
CA TYR A 44 5.69 39.93 -28.98
C TYR A 44 4.87 39.42 -30.19
N GLU A 45 3.66 38.90 -29.93
CA GLU A 45 2.54 38.66 -30.89
C GLU A 45 2.23 37.26 -31.46
N LEU A 46 2.81 36.14 -31.00
CA LEU A 46 2.31 34.80 -31.40
C LEU A 46 1.78 33.88 -30.29
N ALA A 47 1.97 34.23 -29.01
CA ALA A 47 1.47 33.43 -27.89
C ALA A 47 0.00 33.72 -27.49
N LYS A 48 -0.73 34.58 -28.21
CA LYS A 48 -2.20 34.70 -28.09
C LYS A 48 -2.94 33.41 -28.51
N ARG A 49 -2.25 32.45 -29.14
CA ARG A 49 -2.76 31.07 -29.33
C ARG A 49 -2.91 30.28 -28.01
N ASN A 50 -2.41 30.80 -26.89
CA ASN A 50 -2.65 30.27 -25.55
C ASN A 50 -4.11 30.47 -25.06
N ALA A 51 -4.93 31.28 -25.74
CA ALA A 51 -6.28 31.58 -25.27
C ALA A 51 -7.39 30.67 -25.85
N LEU A 52 -7.15 29.92 -26.93
CA LEU A 52 -8.19 29.13 -27.62
C LEU A 52 -8.03 27.60 -27.53
N LYS A 53 -6.87 27.08 -27.09
CA LYS A 53 -6.73 25.66 -26.67
C LYS A 53 -7.31 25.38 -25.27
N VAL A 54 -7.92 26.40 -24.68
CA VAL A 54 -8.92 26.34 -23.62
C VAL A 54 -10.19 25.57 -24.06
N ARG A 55 -10.36 25.25 -25.34
CA ARG A 55 -11.45 24.39 -25.81
C ARG A 55 -11.16 22.90 -25.51
N ALA A 56 -11.80 22.43 -24.43
CA ALA A 56 -11.99 21.05 -23.96
C ALA A 56 -10.79 20.47 -23.18
N GLN A 57 -10.65 20.57 -21.86
CA GLN A 57 -11.68 20.66 -20.80
C GLN A 57 -12.84 19.66 -20.93
N SER A 58 -12.66 18.53 -21.63
CA SER A 58 -13.57 17.38 -21.56
C SER A 58 -12.89 16.17 -20.92
N THR A 59 -13.07 16.02 -19.61
CA THR A 59 -13.17 14.74 -18.87
C THR A 59 -12.01 13.71 -18.88
N GLY A 60 -10.94 13.87 -19.67
CA GLY A 60 -9.80 12.92 -19.66
C GLY A 60 -8.55 13.46 -20.36
N GLY A 61 -7.58 13.93 -19.57
CA GLY A 61 -6.25 14.33 -20.06
C GLY A 61 -5.15 13.83 -19.11
N PRO A 62 -3.86 13.97 -19.46
CA PRO A 62 -2.74 13.37 -18.71
C PRO A 62 -2.72 13.69 -17.20
N VAL A 63 -3.06 14.92 -16.83
CA VAL A 63 -3.21 15.34 -15.41
C VAL A 63 -4.30 14.56 -14.69
N GLY A 64 -5.42 14.27 -15.36
CA GLY A 64 -6.52 13.49 -14.82
C GLY A 64 -6.12 12.04 -14.55
N ASP A 65 -5.31 11.45 -15.43
CA ASP A 65 -4.81 10.08 -15.25
C ASP A 65 -3.80 10.00 -14.10
N ILE A 66 -2.93 10.99 -13.95
CA ILE A 66 -2.04 11.11 -12.78
C ILE A 66 -2.88 11.22 -11.49
N MET A 67 -3.94 12.03 -11.48
CA MET A 67 -4.80 12.17 -10.30
C MET A 67 -5.53 10.87 -9.95
N LYS A 68 -6.04 10.14 -10.95
CA LYS A 68 -6.65 8.82 -10.74
C LYS A 68 -5.65 7.82 -10.15
N GLN A 69 -4.41 7.83 -10.63
CA GLN A 69 -3.34 6.98 -10.10
C GLN A 69 -3.04 7.29 -8.63
N ARG A 70 -2.97 8.58 -8.26
CA ARG A 70 -2.79 9.00 -6.86
C ARG A 70 -3.91 8.52 -5.96
N ILE A 71 -5.17 8.74 -6.37
CA ILE A 71 -6.35 8.28 -5.60
C ILE A 71 -6.30 6.76 -5.41
N ARG A 72 -6.05 6.01 -6.49
CA ARG A 72 -5.97 4.55 -6.44
C ARG A 72 -4.86 4.05 -5.53
N LEU A 73 -3.69 4.69 -5.55
CA LEU A 73 -2.57 4.37 -4.67
C LEU A 73 -2.96 4.58 -3.21
N GLN A 74 -3.52 5.74 -2.87
CA GLN A 74 -3.95 6.10 -1.53
C GLN A 74 -5.03 5.14 -1.02
N GLU A 75 -6.09 4.90 -1.80
CA GLU A 75 -7.18 3.99 -1.43
C GLU A 75 -6.68 2.57 -1.18
N SER A 76 -5.74 2.09 -1.99
CA SER A 76 -5.17 0.74 -1.84
C SER A 76 -4.34 0.59 -0.56
N LEU A 77 -3.51 1.58 -0.24
CA LEU A 77 -2.72 1.60 0.98
C LEU A 77 -3.61 1.75 2.23
N ASP A 78 -4.57 2.67 2.20
CA ASP A 78 -5.52 2.88 3.29
C ASP A 78 -6.38 1.64 3.54
N ALA A 79 -6.89 1.00 2.49
CA ALA A 79 -7.64 -0.24 2.62
C ALA A 79 -6.79 -1.35 3.27
N THR A 80 -5.51 -1.43 2.89
CA THR A 80 -4.59 -2.44 3.44
C THR A 80 -4.25 -2.14 4.91
N GLN A 81 -4.03 -0.88 5.26
CA GLN A 81 -3.84 -0.46 6.65
C GLN A 81 -5.06 -0.79 7.51
N ARG A 82 -6.29 -0.55 7.01
CA ARG A 82 -7.52 -0.92 7.71
C ARG A 82 -7.63 -2.43 7.92
N SER A 83 -7.31 -3.23 6.90
CA SER A 83 -7.29 -4.70 7.04
C SER A 83 -6.27 -5.18 8.08
N LEU A 84 -5.07 -4.59 8.11
CA LEU A 84 -4.07 -4.90 9.14
C LEU A 84 -4.52 -4.48 10.53
N ALA A 85 -5.15 -3.31 10.67
CA ALA A 85 -5.68 -2.84 11.95
C ALA A 85 -6.77 -3.77 12.50
N VAL A 86 -7.63 -4.31 11.62
CA VAL A 86 -8.63 -5.33 12.00
C VAL A 86 -7.94 -6.62 12.44
N ALA A 87 -6.94 -7.11 11.70
CA ALA A 87 -6.19 -8.31 12.08
C ALA A 87 -5.47 -8.15 13.44
N GLN A 88 -4.94 -6.96 13.72
CA GLN A 88 -4.33 -6.65 15.01
C GLN A 88 -5.36 -6.62 16.15
N SER A 89 -6.54 -6.03 15.93
CA SER A 89 -7.59 -5.94 16.94
C SER A 89 -8.20 -7.32 17.29
N THR A 90 -8.20 -8.25 16.34
CA THR A 90 -8.66 -9.64 16.55
C THR A 90 -7.54 -10.58 17.04
N ARG A 91 -6.33 -10.06 17.34
CA ARG A 91 -5.13 -10.85 17.69
C ARG A 91 -4.80 -11.94 16.67
N GLN A 92 -5.12 -11.70 15.41
CA GLN A 92 -4.79 -12.61 14.32
C GLN A 92 -3.27 -12.61 14.08
N TYR A 93 -2.69 -13.78 13.82
CA TYR A 93 -1.28 -13.86 13.42
C TYR A 93 -1.08 -13.26 12.02
N THR A 94 -0.36 -12.13 11.95
CA THR A 94 -0.06 -11.41 10.70
C THR A 94 1.31 -11.76 10.11
N GLY A 95 2.14 -12.50 10.85
CA GLY A 95 3.51 -12.85 10.44
C GLY A 95 4.31 -11.63 9.98
N ASN A 96 4.95 -11.73 8.82
CA ASN A 96 5.76 -10.64 8.25
C ASN A 96 4.94 -9.61 7.47
N LEU A 97 3.62 -9.75 7.35
CA LEU A 97 2.79 -8.89 6.49
C LEU A 97 2.84 -7.43 6.92
N GLU A 98 2.96 -7.15 8.22
CA GLU A 98 3.09 -5.79 8.73
C GLU A 98 4.41 -5.12 8.31
N SER A 99 5.52 -5.88 8.33
CA SER A 99 6.81 -5.39 7.85
C SER A 99 6.81 -5.14 6.34
N ILE A 100 6.18 -6.02 5.57
CA ILE A 100 6.01 -5.89 4.12
C ILE A 100 5.20 -4.64 3.81
N PHE A 101 4.10 -4.42 4.56
CA PHE A 101 3.27 -3.24 4.37
C PHE A 101 3.99 -1.94 4.73
N ARG A 102 4.84 -1.91 5.77
CA ARG A 102 5.67 -0.72 6.07
C ARG A 102 6.59 -0.35 4.90
N THR A 103 7.24 -1.33 4.29
CA THR A 103 8.06 -1.10 3.08
C THR A 103 7.21 -0.59 1.92
N LEU A 104 6.00 -1.14 1.78
CA LEU A 104 5.04 -0.71 0.75
C LEU A 104 4.55 0.73 0.97
N GLN A 105 4.33 1.13 2.22
CA GLN A 105 3.98 2.52 2.57
C GLN A 105 5.12 3.48 2.23
N GLN A 106 6.37 3.13 2.54
CA GLN A 106 7.53 3.95 2.17
C GLN A 106 7.65 4.11 0.65
N ALA A 107 7.51 3.01 -0.10
CA ALA A 107 7.49 3.04 -1.55
C ALA A 107 6.31 3.89 -2.09
N GLY A 108 5.14 3.78 -1.47
CA GLY A 108 3.95 4.56 -1.78
C GLY A 108 4.15 6.06 -1.57
N THR A 109 4.80 6.48 -0.48
CA THR A 109 5.13 7.89 -0.21
C THR A 109 6.06 8.45 -1.27
N VAL A 110 7.10 7.70 -1.65
CA VAL A 110 8.03 8.11 -2.71
C VAL A 110 7.30 8.26 -4.04
N LEU A 111 6.44 7.29 -4.38
CA LEU A 111 5.65 7.31 -5.61
C LEU A 111 4.64 8.47 -5.64
N GLU A 112 4.00 8.77 -4.52
CA GLU A 112 3.10 9.92 -4.37
C GLU A 112 3.83 11.25 -4.60
N HIS A 113 5.05 11.40 -4.09
CA HIS A 113 5.88 12.56 -4.37
C HIS A 113 6.23 12.67 -5.86
N GLN A 114 6.56 11.56 -6.52
CA GLN A 114 6.85 11.56 -7.96
C GLN A 114 5.61 11.94 -8.78
N LEU A 115 4.43 11.44 -8.42
CA LEU A 115 3.16 11.81 -9.06
C LEU A 115 2.82 13.30 -8.86
N LEU A 116 3.12 13.85 -7.68
CA LEU A 116 2.98 15.28 -7.39
C LEU A 116 3.92 16.16 -8.23
N VAL A 117 5.15 15.70 -8.46
CA VAL A 117 6.09 16.38 -9.36
C VAL A 117 5.57 16.32 -10.80
N ALA A 118 5.14 15.14 -11.25
CA ALA A 118 4.57 14.95 -12.58
C ALA A 118 3.31 15.81 -12.82
N GLN A 119 2.47 16.00 -11.80
CA GLN A 119 1.30 16.88 -11.87
C GLN A 119 1.66 18.36 -12.11
N LYS A 120 2.83 18.81 -11.64
CA LYS A 120 3.28 20.22 -11.76
C LYS A 120 4.08 20.51 -13.03
N GLU A 121 4.37 19.49 -13.85
CA GLU A 121 5.10 19.63 -15.10
C GLU A 121 4.33 20.52 -16.11
N PRO A 122 4.91 21.59 -16.66
CA PRO A 122 4.22 22.44 -17.63
C PRO A 122 4.07 21.83 -19.03
N ASP A 123 4.94 20.88 -19.43
CA ASP A 123 4.87 20.25 -20.77
C ASP A 123 3.90 19.04 -20.79
N PRO A 124 2.79 19.09 -21.54
CA PRO A 124 1.83 17.99 -21.61
C PRO A 124 2.39 16.70 -22.21
N ALA A 125 3.39 16.76 -23.09
CA ALA A 125 4.02 15.56 -23.65
C ALA A 125 4.85 14.83 -22.59
N VAL A 126 5.53 15.59 -21.72
CA VAL A 126 6.32 15.06 -20.61
C VAL A 126 5.39 14.48 -19.54
N GLN A 127 4.25 15.13 -19.25
CA GLN A 127 3.22 14.59 -18.36
C GLN A 127 2.70 13.21 -18.81
N GLU A 128 2.46 13.02 -20.10
CA GLU A 128 1.98 11.74 -20.64
C GLU A 128 3.00 10.61 -20.41
N VAL A 129 4.28 10.89 -20.62
CA VAL A 129 5.37 9.94 -20.36
C VAL A 129 5.45 9.58 -18.86
N TYR A 130 5.31 10.56 -17.98
CA TYR A 130 5.26 10.32 -16.53
C TYR A 130 4.03 9.49 -16.14
N ALA A 131 2.85 9.83 -16.66
CA ALA A 131 1.61 9.12 -16.37
C ALA A 131 1.71 7.64 -16.75
N LYS A 132 2.33 7.32 -17.89
CA LYS A 132 2.53 5.93 -18.32
C LYS A 132 3.56 5.20 -17.44
N THR A 133 4.68 5.85 -17.15
CA THR A 133 5.80 5.24 -16.41
C THR A 133 5.46 5.02 -14.94
N LEU A 134 4.92 6.05 -14.27
CA LEU A 134 4.50 5.97 -12.88
C LEU A 134 3.25 5.10 -12.72
N GLY A 135 2.37 5.07 -13.73
CA GLY A 135 1.19 4.20 -13.74
C GLY A 135 1.51 2.72 -13.56
N GLY A 136 2.56 2.22 -14.21
CA GLY A 136 3.00 0.83 -14.03
C GLY A 136 3.46 0.53 -12.61
N GLN A 137 4.16 1.48 -11.98
CA GLN A 137 4.61 1.34 -10.60
C GLN A 137 3.44 1.42 -9.60
N VAL A 138 2.48 2.31 -9.84
CA VAL A 138 1.24 2.40 -9.06
C VAL A 138 0.46 1.10 -9.13
N GLU A 139 0.28 0.55 -10.33
CA GLU A 139 -0.38 -0.74 -10.51
C GLU A 139 0.30 -1.82 -9.68
N GLN A 140 1.62 -1.94 -9.76
CA GLN A 140 2.38 -2.93 -9.02
C GLN A 140 2.24 -2.80 -7.50
N VAL A 141 2.31 -1.58 -6.96
CA VAL A 141 2.07 -1.32 -5.54
C VAL A 141 0.64 -1.71 -5.16
N THR A 142 -0.36 -1.33 -5.95
CA THR A 142 -1.77 -1.63 -5.66
C THR A 142 -2.08 -3.14 -5.72
N GLN A 143 -1.44 -3.88 -6.63
CA GLN A 143 -1.54 -5.33 -6.72
C GLN A 143 -0.87 -6.00 -5.51
N THR A 144 0.30 -5.51 -5.11
CA THR A 144 1.00 -6.02 -3.92
C THR A 144 0.17 -5.79 -2.65
N SER A 145 -0.41 -4.59 -2.50
CA SER A 145 -1.38 -4.27 -1.43
C SER A 145 -2.59 -5.20 -1.42
N ALA A 146 -3.16 -5.49 -2.60
CA ALA A 146 -4.23 -6.46 -2.73
C ALA A 146 -3.80 -7.88 -2.31
N GLY A 147 -2.57 -8.29 -2.67
CA GLY A 147 -1.96 -9.53 -2.21
C GLY A 147 -1.86 -9.64 -0.69
N VAL A 148 -1.44 -8.55 -0.02
CA VAL A 148 -1.40 -8.49 1.46
C VAL A 148 -2.80 -8.69 2.05
N ARG A 149 -3.81 -7.99 1.52
CA ARG A 149 -5.20 -8.14 1.98
C ARG A 149 -5.73 -9.55 1.76
N ASN A 150 -5.42 -10.17 0.63
CA ASN A 150 -5.81 -11.57 0.34
C ASN A 150 -5.11 -12.55 1.28
N ALA A 151 -3.82 -12.34 1.59
CA ALA A 151 -3.10 -13.15 2.56
C ALA A 151 -3.68 -13.01 3.98
N LEU A 152 -4.05 -11.80 4.39
CA LEU A 152 -4.75 -11.56 5.66
C LEU A 152 -6.11 -12.25 5.71
N ALA A 153 -6.89 -12.13 4.63
CA ALA A 153 -8.19 -12.80 4.52
C ALA A 153 -8.04 -14.33 4.55
N ALA A 154 -7.04 -14.88 3.87
CA ALA A 154 -6.74 -16.31 3.90
C ALA A 154 -6.30 -16.79 5.30
N ALA A 155 -5.52 -15.99 6.02
CA ALA A 155 -5.13 -16.26 7.40
C ALA A 155 -6.29 -16.05 8.39
N ALA A 156 -7.33 -15.30 8.02
CA ALA A 156 -8.52 -15.04 8.83
C ALA A 156 -9.60 -16.09 8.57
N ALA A 157 -9.47 -16.89 7.50
CA ALA A 157 -10.33 -18.03 7.26
C ALA A 157 -10.36 -18.89 8.54
N PRO A 158 -11.55 -19.35 8.97
CA PRO A 158 -11.71 -19.95 10.28
C PRO A 158 -10.64 -21.02 10.50
N MET A 159 -9.91 -20.90 11.60
CA MET A 159 -9.27 -22.04 12.25
C MET A 159 -10.41 -23.01 12.59
N THR A 160 -10.83 -23.84 11.63
CA THR A 160 -11.97 -24.75 11.77
C THR A 160 -11.70 -25.88 12.78
N ASP A 161 -10.60 -25.81 13.53
CA ASP A 161 -10.20 -26.89 14.44
C ASP A 161 -9.24 -26.41 15.54
N VAL A 162 -9.33 -25.15 16.00
CA VAL A 162 -8.92 -24.90 17.39
C VAL A 162 -10.06 -25.35 18.24
N ASP A 163 -9.78 -26.35 19.06
CA ASP A 163 -10.70 -27.29 19.64
C ASP A 163 -11.66 -26.65 20.66
N VAL A 164 -12.63 -25.87 20.16
CA VAL A 164 -13.72 -25.32 20.98
C VAL A 164 -14.47 -26.46 21.67
N LYS A 165 -14.49 -27.66 21.08
CA LYS A 165 -15.03 -28.86 21.71
C LYS A 165 -14.18 -29.30 22.91
N ASP A 166 -12.86 -29.39 22.80
CA ASP A 166 -11.99 -29.70 23.94
C ASP A 166 -11.99 -28.58 24.98
N LEU A 167 -12.11 -27.31 24.57
CA LEU A 167 -12.23 -26.19 25.50
C LEU A 167 -13.56 -26.27 26.27
N THR A 168 -14.65 -26.57 25.58
CA THR A 168 -15.98 -26.77 26.19
C THR A 168 -15.97 -27.97 27.13
N ARG A 169 -15.35 -29.08 26.70
CA ARG A 169 -15.19 -30.30 27.50
C ARG A 169 -14.34 -30.06 28.75
N THR A 170 -13.25 -29.30 28.63
CA THR A 170 -12.39 -28.93 29.76
C THR A 170 -13.16 -28.06 30.74
N LEU A 171 -13.91 -27.06 30.26
CA LEU A 171 -14.74 -26.19 31.08
C LEU A 171 -15.84 -26.97 31.82
N GLU A 172 -16.48 -27.94 31.18
CA GLU A 172 -17.49 -28.81 31.82
C GLU A 172 -16.90 -29.67 32.95
N ILE A 173 -15.69 -30.20 32.74
CA ILE A 173 -14.97 -30.96 33.78
C ILE A 173 -14.63 -30.06 34.96
N GLU A 174 -14.06 -28.88 34.73
CA GLU A 174 -13.73 -27.93 35.80
C GLU A 174 -14.97 -27.45 36.55
N ALA A 175 -16.07 -27.14 35.85
CA ALA A 175 -17.33 -26.74 36.47
C ALA A 175 -17.91 -27.85 37.35
N THR A 176 -17.79 -29.11 36.91
CA THR A 176 -18.23 -30.28 37.68
C THR A 176 -17.37 -30.48 38.92
N MET A 177 -16.05 -30.30 38.81
CA MET A 177 -15.14 -30.38 39.96
C MET A 177 -15.45 -29.31 41.01
N LEU A 178 -15.68 -28.05 40.59
CA LEU A 178 -16.05 -26.96 41.49
C LEU A 178 -17.38 -27.24 42.21
N LYS A 179 -18.37 -27.77 41.49
CA LYS A 179 -19.67 -28.14 42.07
C LYS A 179 -19.52 -29.25 43.11
N ASN A 180 -18.76 -30.29 42.80
CA ASN A 180 -18.51 -31.39 43.73
C ASN A 180 -17.76 -30.92 44.97
N TRP A 181 -16.73 -30.08 44.82
CA TRP A 181 -15.99 -29.50 45.94
C TRP A 181 -16.89 -28.66 46.86
N SER A 182 -17.78 -27.83 46.28
CA SER A 182 -18.74 -27.06 47.07
C SER A 182 -19.73 -27.95 47.83
N ALA A 183 -20.20 -29.04 47.21
CA ALA A 183 -21.14 -29.97 47.85
C ALA A 183 -20.50 -30.69 49.04
N THR A 184 -19.24 -31.12 48.92
CA THR A 184 -18.48 -31.72 50.03
C THR A 184 -18.29 -30.73 51.19
N TYR A 185 -18.10 -29.45 50.92
CA TYR A 185 -17.93 -28.45 51.99
C TYR A 185 -19.24 -28.13 52.72
N THR A 186 -20.38 -28.16 52.02
CA THR A 186 -21.70 -27.98 52.63
C THR A 186 -22.07 -29.20 53.49
N ASP A 187 -21.76 -30.41 53.02
CA ASP A 187 -22.01 -31.67 53.75
C ASP A 187 -21.18 -31.78 55.04
N LEU A 188 -19.95 -31.23 55.05
CA LEU A 188 -19.09 -31.15 56.24
C LEU A 188 -19.50 -30.06 57.25
N GLY A 189 -20.48 -29.21 56.91
CA GLY A 189 -20.95 -28.11 57.77
C GLY A 189 -22.27 -28.40 58.50
N ASP A 190 -22.93 -29.51 58.18
CA ASP A 190 -24.23 -29.93 58.74
C ASP A 190 -24.13 -31.01 59.84
N ASP A 191 -22.91 -31.33 60.31
CA ASP A 191 -22.61 -32.16 61.51
C ASP A 191 -22.39 -31.30 62.78
#